data_AF-A0A2V9Q4E3-F1
#
_entry.id   AF-A0A2V9Q4E3-F1
#
_cell.length_a   1.000
_cell.length_b   1.000
_cell.length_c   1.000
_cell.angle_alpha   90.00
_cell.angle_beta   90.00
_cell.angle_gamma   90.00
#
_symmetry.space_group_name_H-M   'P 1'
#
loop_
_entity.id
_entity.type
_entity.pdbx_description
1 polymer ?
#
loop_
_entity_poly.entity_id
_entity_poly.type
_entity_poly.pdbx_seq_one_letter_code
_entity_poly.pdbx_strand_id
1 'polypeptide(L)'
;MAQVLGISWQSPCAADCLGEGWLHHSRDGRYVFVGDSGDVISTTTRTVVGYLPAMYNSRKMIEIDWQNGVPVWAMYNRSSIGQVF
;
A
#
# COMPACT_ATOMS: atom_id res chain seq x y z
N MET A 1 -23.28 -11.36 30.54
CA MET A 1 -21.99 -11.61 29.87
C MET A 1 -22.29 -12.05 28.45
N ALA A 2 -21.92 -11.24 27.46
CA ALA A 2 -21.74 -11.61 26.05
C ALA A 2 -21.13 -10.38 25.34
N GLN A 3 -19.81 -10.39 25.14
CA GLN A 3 -19.13 -9.39 24.32
C GLN A 3 -19.07 -9.94 22.90
N VAL A 4 -19.90 -9.41 22.00
CA VAL A 4 -19.70 -9.57 20.56
C VAL A 4 -18.39 -8.85 20.25
N LEU A 5 -17.38 -9.58 19.76
CA LEU A 5 -16.14 -9.00 19.26
C LEU A 5 -16.48 -8.23 17.98
N GLY A 6 -16.94 -6.99 18.18
CA GLY A 6 -17.26 -6.05 17.13
C GLY A 6 -16.04 -5.81 16.28
N ILE A 7 -16.19 -6.09 14.99
CA ILE A 7 -15.33 -5.62 13.91
C ILE A 7 -15.02 -4.15 14.21
N SER A 8 -13.76 -3.84 14.49
CA SER A 8 -13.38 -2.47 14.86
C SER A 8 -13.60 -1.56 13.66
N TRP A 9 -14.73 -0.84 13.67
CA TRP A 9 -14.95 0.30 12.77
C TRP A 9 -13.92 1.37 13.13
N GLN A 10 -12.84 1.45 12.36
CA GLN A 10 -11.98 2.62 12.39
C GLN A 10 -12.81 3.80 11.88
N SER A 11 -13.02 4.80 12.73
CA SER A 11 -13.59 6.10 12.32
C SER A 11 -12.85 6.58 11.07
N PRO A 12 -13.55 7.05 10.01
CA PRO A 12 -12.92 7.32 8.72
C PRO A 12 -11.88 8.45 8.76
N CYS A 13 -11.81 9.23 9.84
CA CYS A 13 -10.65 10.02 10.26
C CYS A 13 -11.00 10.75 11.57
N ALA A 14 -10.18 10.66 12.61
CA ALA A 14 -10.44 11.33 13.89
C ALA A 14 -9.62 12.62 14.10
N ALA A 15 -8.55 12.84 13.32
CA ALA A 15 -7.67 13.99 13.50
C ALA A 15 -6.98 14.43 12.20
N ASP A 16 -6.71 13.49 11.28
CA ASP A 16 -6.16 13.80 9.96
C ASP A 16 -6.96 13.07 8.88
N CYS A 17 -7.79 13.83 8.17
CA CYS A 17 -8.52 13.34 6.99
C CYS A 17 -7.73 13.57 5.70
N LEU A 18 -6.53 14.18 5.78
CA LEU A 18 -5.58 14.12 4.69
C LEU A 18 -5.19 12.65 4.58
N GLY A 19 -5.32 12.08 3.38
CA GLY A 19 -5.04 10.68 3.18
C GLY A 19 -3.66 10.34 3.73
N GLU A 20 -3.59 9.49 4.76
CA GLU A 20 -2.36 8.80 5.17
C GLU A 20 -2.05 7.69 4.15
N GLY A 21 -2.06 8.08 2.87
CA GLY A 21 -1.68 7.25 1.76
C GLY A 21 -0.17 7.05 1.77
N TRP A 22 0.25 6.04 1.05
CA TRP A 22 1.65 5.71 0.88
C TRP A 22 1.96 5.63 -0.61
N LEU A 23 3.22 5.91 -0.93
CA LEU A 23 3.79 5.67 -2.25
C LEU A 23 4.89 4.63 -2.09
N HIS A 24 4.87 3.61 -2.93
CA HIS A 24 5.88 2.56 -2.87
C HIS A 24 6.40 2.17 -4.23
N HIS A 25 7.72 2.05 -4.34
CA HIS A 25 8.32 1.45 -5.51
C HIS A 25 8.27 -0.07 -5.41
N SER A 26 7.88 -0.75 -6.48
CA SER A 26 8.10 -2.20 -6.59
C SER A 26 9.55 -2.54 -6.31
N ARG A 27 9.83 -3.77 -5.85
CA ARG A 27 11.20 -4.23 -5.59
C ARG A 27 12.19 -3.98 -6.74
N ASP A 28 11.74 -4.07 -7.98
CA ASP A 28 12.55 -3.83 -9.18
C ASP A 28 12.58 -2.36 -9.66
N GLY A 29 11.87 -1.47 -8.95
CA GLY A 29 11.80 -0.03 -9.23
C GLY A 29 10.98 0.34 -10.47
N ARG A 30 10.32 -0.62 -11.14
CA ARG A 30 9.58 -0.36 -12.39
C ARG A 30 8.22 0.30 -12.17
N TYR A 31 7.66 0.17 -10.97
CA TYR A 31 6.32 0.66 -10.65
C TYR A 31 6.31 1.48 -9.36
N VAL A 32 5.38 2.43 -9.28
CA VAL A 32 4.96 3.07 -8.04
C VAL A 32 3.51 2.68 -7.75
N PHE A 33 3.28 2.09 -6.59
CA PHE A 33 1.97 1.76 -6.04
C PHE A 33 1.48 2.92 -5.17
N VAL A 34 0.23 3.34 -5.38
CA VAL A 34 -0.40 4.46 -4.67
C VAL A 34 -1.48 3.94 -3.74
N GLY A 35 -1.25 4.06 -2.43
CA GLY A 35 -2.17 3.59 -1.39
C GLY A 35 -3.43 4.45 -1.21
N ASP A 36 -3.50 5.65 -1.79
CA ASP A 36 -4.70 6.47 -1.72
C ASP A 36 -5.61 6.21 -2.93
N SER A 37 -5.07 6.38 -4.14
CA SER A 37 -5.82 6.21 -5.37
C SER A 37 -5.93 4.77 -5.86
N GLY A 38 -5.09 3.85 -5.38
CA GLY A 38 -5.00 2.47 -5.88
C GLY A 38 -4.25 2.32 -7.21
N ASP A 39 -3.73 3.41 -7.77
CA ASP A 39 -3.03 3.39 -9.05
C ASP A 39 -1.68 2.66 -8.99
N VAL A 40 -1.31 2.05 -10.11
CA VAL A 40 0.02 1.54 -10.40
C VAL A 40 0.61 2.40 -11.50
N ILE A 41 1.69 3.11 -11.21
CA ILE A 41 2.34 4.06 -12.13
C ILE A 41 3.64 3.42 -12.63
N SER A 42 3.85 3.40 -13.94
CA SER A 42 5.14 3.00 -14.52
C SER A 42 6.18 4.11 -14.30
N THR A 43 7.34 3.78 -13.74
CA THR A 43 8.41 4.76 -13.50
C THR A 43 9.09 5.22 -14.79
N THR A 44 9.09 4.38 -15.83
CA THR A 44 9.65 4.70 -17.14
C THR A 44 8.80 5.71 -17.90
N THR A 45 7.48 5.47 -17.98
CA THR A 45 6.56 6.28 -18.80
C THR A 45 5.88 7.37 -18.00
N ARG A 46 5.89 7.29 -16.66
CA ARG A 46 5.22 8.21 -15.73
C ARG A 46 3.71 8.28 -15.99
N THR A 47 3.12 7.14 -16.33
CA THR A 47 1.69 6.98 -16.60
C THR A 47 1.10 5.91 -15.71
N VAL A 48 -0.20 6.04 -15.39
CA VAL A 48 -0.96 4.96 -14.76
C VAL A 48 -1.06 3.79 -15.75
N VAL A 49 -0.62 2.61 -15.32
CA VAL A 49 -0.62 1.37 -16.12
C VAL A 49 -1.54 0.30 -15.54
N GLY A 50 -2.13 0.56 -14.38
CA GLY A 50 -3.08 -0.35 -13.74
C GLY A 50 -3.69 0.24 -12.48
N TYR A 51 -4.63 -0.50 -11.92
CA TYR A 51 -5.34 -0.14 -10.71
C TYR A 51 -5.54 -1.40 -9.85
N LEU A 52 -5.21 -1.32 -8.56
CA LEU A 52 -5.44 -2.38 -7.59
C LEU A 52 -6.47 -1.90 -6.55
N PRO A 53 -7.73 -2.36 -6.63
CA PRO A 53 -8.80 -1.91 -5.74
C PRO A 53 -8.49 -2.11 -4.26
N ALA A 54 -7.72 -3.15 -3.91
CA ALA A 54 -7.33 -3.44 -2.55
C ALA A 54 -6.40 -2.37 -1.93
N MET A 55 -5.77 -1.55 -2.77
CA MET A 55 -4.91 -0.46 -2.31
C MET A 55 -5.67 0.84 -2.13
N TYR A 56 -6.88 1.02 -2.68
CA TYR A 56 -7.62 2.28 -2.58
C TYR A 56 -7.90 2.64 -1.12
N ASN A 57 -7.50 3.85 -0.72
CA ASN A 57 -7.62 4.36 0.64
C ASN A 57 -6.98 3.45 1.72
N SER A 58 -5.94 2.70 1.36
CA SER A 58 -5.20 1.83 2.27
C SER A 58 -4.24 2.64 3.14
N ARG A 59 -4.32 2.42 4.46
CA ARG A 59 -3.55 3.15 5.49
C ARG A 59 -2.25 2.46 5.89
N LYS A 60 -1.99 1.26 5.35
CA LYS A 60 -0.83 0.42 5.67
C LYS A 60 -0.46 -0.41 4.45
N MET A 61 0.81 -0.73 4.33
CA MET A 61 1.32 -1.54 3.24
C MET A 61 2.41 -2.52 3.70
N ILE A 62 2.46 -3.64 3.02
CA ILE A 62 3.58 -4.59 3.03
C ILE A 62 3.57 -5.26 1.65
N GLU A 63 4.61 -5.06 0.85
CA GLU A 63 4.81 -5.88 -0.34
C GLU A 63 5.55 -7.16 0.10
N ILE A 64 5.04 -8.31 -0.35
CA ILE A 64 5.61 -9.63 -0.10
C ILE A 64 5.69 -10.34 -1.45
N ASP A 65 6.91 -10.57 -1.92
CA ASP A 65 7.15 -11.33 -3.14
C ASP A 65 7.22 -12.81 -2.84
N TRP A 66 6.57 -13.60 -3.68
CA TRP A 66 6.59 -15.05 -3.59
C TRP A 66 7.27 -15.65 -4.83
N GLN A 67 8.17 -16.60 -4.61
CA GLN A 67 8.70 -17.47 -5.67
C GLN A 67 8.51 -18.92 -5.25
N ASN A 68 7.87 -19.73 -6.10
CA ASN A 68 7.58 -21.13 -5.82
C ASN A 68 6.86 -21.36 -4.47
N GLY A 69 5.96 -20.44 -4.09
CA GLY A 69 5.23 -20.51 -2.82
C GLY A 69 6.06 -20.16 -1.57
N VAL A 70 7.28 -19.64 -1.73
CA VAL A 70 8.15 -19.18 -0.65
C VAL A 70 8.27 -17.65 -0.71
N PRO A 71 8.12 -16.92 0.41
CA PRO A 71 8.34 -15.48 0.41
C PRO A 71 9.85 -15.21 0.23
N VAL A 72 10.22 -14.48 -0.82
CA VAL A 72 11.63 -14.14 -1.13
C VAL A 72 11.98 -12.72 -0.76
N TRP A 73 10.98 -11.89 -0.51
CA TRP A 73 11.16 -10.52 -0.12
C TRP A 73 9.92 -10.07 0.66
N ALA A 74 10.14 -9.33 1.73
CA ALA A 74 9.10 -8.69 2.49
C ALA A 74 9.61 -7.32 2.92
N MET A 75 8.78 -6.30 2.80
CA MET A 75 9.13 -5.00 3.36
C MET A 75 9.24 -5.08 4.89
N TYR A 76 10.32 -4.49 5.42
CA TYR A 76 10.60 -4.50 6.85
C TYR A 76 9.93 -3.35 7.63
N ASN A 77 9.42 -2.30 6.97
CA ASN A 77 8.81 -1.15 7.63
C ASN A 77 7.39 -0.84 7.11
N ARG A 78 6.57 -0.21 7.97
CA ARG A 78 5.18 0.17 7.67
C ARG A 78 5.06 1.39 6.76
N SER A 79 6.16 1.98 6.33
CA SER A 79 6.21 3.21 5.54
C SER A 79 7.40 3.19 4.59
N SER A 80 7.12 3.11 3.29
CA SER A 80 8.14 3.30 2.27
C SER A 80 8.55 4.77 2.23
N ILE A 81 9.76 5.11 2.66
CA ILE A 81 10.39 6.39 2.30
C ILE A 81 10.74 6.22 0.83
N GLY A 82 9.96 6.84 -0.07
CA GLY A 82 10.27 6.84 -1.50
C GLY A 82 11.73 7.23 -1.71
N GLN A 83 12.52 6.35 -2.35
CA GLN A 83 13.89 6.69 -2.70
C GLN A 83 13.85 7.71 -3.85
N VAL A 84 14.55 8.82 -3.67
CA VAL A 84 14.82 9.80 -4.73
C VAL A 84 16.05 9.31 -5.47
N PHE A 85 15.94 9.12 -6.79
CA PHE A 85 17.07 8.97 -7.70
C PHE A 85 17.52 10.34 -8.21
#